data_AF-A0A535TMS6-F1
#
_entry.id   AF-A0A535TMS6-F1
#
_cell.length_a   1.000
_cell.length_b   1.000
_cell.length_c   1.000
_cell.angle_alpha   90.00
_cell.angle_beta   90.00
_cell.angle_gamma   90.00
#
_symmetry.space_group_name_H-M   'P 1'
#
loop_
_entity.id
_entity.type
_entity.pdbx_description
1 polymer ?
#
loop_
_entity_poly.entity_id
_entity_poly.type
_entity_poly.pdbx_seq_one_letter_code
_entity_poly.pdbx_strand_id
1 'polypeptide(L)'
;MIARSNRYERWDGSQEPFGRDAEDLFDRLAEDLFQGGDFDYALHRLMSRGWRDRQGRRLPGFEEMLERLRQKRLQQLKRYNLNDVFSNIRERLNDILRRERQGINERLDQAPDSARRVLQRIAKKKLQELDSLPEDVGGTMRKLNDY
;
A
#
# COMPACT_ATOMS: atom_id res chain seq x y z
N MET A 1 -11.85 6.16 15.09
CA MET A 1 -12.16 4.86 14.46
C MET A 1 -13.32 5.06 13.50
N ILE A 2 -13.10 4.98 12.19
CA ILE A 2 -14.19 5.08 11.21
C ILE A 2 -14.75 3.67 11.02
N ALA A 3 -15.94 3.40 11.56
CA ALA A 3 -16.62 2.14 11.32
C ALA A 3 -16.97 2.04 9.83
N ARG A 4 -16.45 1.00 9.16
CA ARG A 4 -16.87 0.69 7.79
C ARG A 4 -18.33 0.23 7.85
N SER A 5 -19.24 1.00 7.27
CA SER A 5 -20.61 0.56 7.09
C SER A 5 -20.61 -0.65 6.15
N ASN A 6 -20.97 -1.82 6.65
CA ASN A 6 -21.27 -2.95 5.78
C ASN A 6 -22.56 -2.59 5.02
N ARG A 7 -22.43 -2.24 3.75
CA ARG A 7 -23.56 -2.01 2.86
C ARG A 7 -24.02 -3.37 2.37
N TYR A 8 -25.08 -3.88 2.97
CA TYR A 8 -25.79 -5.03 2.44
C TYR A 8 -26.64 -4.54 1.27
N GLU A 9 -26.39 -5.04 0.07
CA GLU A 9 -27.19 -4.75 -1.11
C GLU A 9 -28.25 -5.84 -1.30
N ARG A 10 -29.40 -5.46 -1.88
CA ARG A 10 -30.45 -6.42 -2.20
C ARG A 10 -29.96 -7.39 -3.27
N TRP A 11 -30.39 -8.65 -3.17
CA TRP A 11 -30.13 -9.66 -4.18
C TRP A 11 -30.72 -9.24 -5.53
N ASP A 12 -29.86 -8.95 -6.50
CA ASP A 12 -30.23 -8.42 -7.81
C ASP A 12 -30.16 -9.47 -8.93
N GLY A 13 -29.98 -10.75 -8.56
CA GLY A 13 -29.87 -11.87 -9.50
C GLY A 13 -28.53 -11.95 -10.24
N SER A 14 -27.70 -10.88 -10.23
CA SER A 14 -26.32 -10.94 -10.73
C SER A 14 -25.42 -11.83 -9.86
N GLN A 15 -25.91 -12.15 -8.66
CA GLN A 15 -25.23 -12.92 -7.64
C GLN A 15 -25.50 -14.42 -7.74
N GLU A 16 -26.21 -14.94 -8.76
CA GLU A 16 -26.30 -16.40 -9.00
C GLU A 16 -24.93 -16.95 -9.41
N PRO A 17 -24.11 -17.47 -8.48
CA PRO A 17 -22.75 -17.91 -8.80
C PRO A 17 -22.78 -19.25 -9.55
N PHE A 18 -23.93 -19.94 -9.51
CA PHE A 18 -24.14 -21.30 -9.96
C PHE A 18 -25.13 -21.39 -11.14
N GLY A 19 -25.90 -20.34 -11.43
CA GLY A 19 -26.85 -20.28 -12.55
C GLY A 19 -27.68 -21.57 -12.74
N ARG A 20 -27.87 -21.98 -14.01
CA ARG A 20 -28.53 -23.24 -14.39
C ARG A 20 -27.71 -24.51 -14.08
N ASP A 21 -26.51 -24.36 -13.52
CA ASP A 21 -25.57 -25.45 -13.31
C ASP A 21 -25.61 -25.97 -11.86
N ALA A 22 -26.54 -25.44 -11.05
CA ALA A 22 -26.80 -25.92 -9.70
C ALA A 22 -27.26 -27.38 -9.68
N GLU A 23 -28.05 -27.83 -10.67
CA GLU A 23 -28.49 -29.22 -10.78
C GLU A 23 -27.30 -30.16 -11.04
N ASP A 24 -26.41 -29.81 -11.97
CA ASP A 24 -25.17 -30.55 -12.24
C ASP A 24 -24.26 -30.63 -11.00
N LEU A 25 -24.29 -29.61 -10.13
CA LEU A 25 -23.57 -29.59 -8.85
C LEU A 25 -24.15 -30.61 -7.88
N PHE A 26 -25.48 -30.66 -7.76
CA PHE A 26 -26.17 -31.61 -6.88
C PHE A 26 -26.03 -33.05 -7.35
N ASP A 27 -26.09 -33.29 -8.67
CA ASP A 27 -25.85 -34.61 -9.25
C ASP A 27 -24.45 -35.13 -8.89
N ARG A 28 -23.44 -34.25 -8.96
CA ARG A 28 -22.06 -34.60 -8.59
C ARG A 28 -21.88 -34.83 -7.09
N LEU A 29 -22.51 -34.01 -6.26
CA LEU A 29 -22.53 -34.23 -4.82
C LEU A 29 -23.22 -35.54 -4.47
N ALA A 30 -24.32 -35.87 -5.13
CA ALA A 30 -25.02 -37.13 -4.97
C ALA A 30 -24.14 -38.31 -5.39
N GLU A 31 -23.40 -38.20 -6.50
CA GLU A 31 -22.47 -39.25 -6.94
C GLU A 31 -21.33 -39.49 -5.93
N ASP A 32 -20.77 -38.43 -5.34
CA ASP A 32 -19.76 -38.55 -4.27
C ASP A 32 -20.36 -39.14 -2.98
N LEU A 33 -21.63 -38.88 -2.67
CA LEU A 33 -22.37 -39.49 -1.56
C LEU A 33 -22.62 -40.98 -1.79
N PHE A 34 -23.04 -41.36 -3.00
CA PHE A 34 -23.32 -42.76 -3.36
C PHE A 34 -22.07 -43.64 -3.33
N GLN A 35 -20.88 -43.06 -3.50
CA GLN A 35 -19.60 -43.76 -3.33
C GLN A 35 -19.20 -44.02 -1.86
N GLY A 36 -20.08 -43.71 -0.90
CA GLY A 36 -19.89 -44.02 0.53
C GLY A 36 -19.28 -42.88 1.35
N GLY A 37 -19.31 -41.65 0.83
CA GLY A 37 -18.77 -40.46 1.50
C GLY A 37 -19.76 -39.80 2.47
N ASP A 38 -19.22 -39.13 3.50
CA ASP A 38 -19.96 -38.19 4.33
C ASP A 38 -20.28 -36.92 3.52
N PHE A 39 -21.53 -36.45 3.59
CA PHE A 39 -21.99 -35.24 2.92
C PHE A 39 -21.13 -34.02 3.28
N ASP A 40 -20.81 -33.87 4.57
CA ASP A 40 -20.05 -32.73 5.05
C ASP A 40 -18.66 -32.71 4.43
N TYR A 41 -18.07 -33.89 4.22
CA TYR A 41 -16.78 -34.04 3.57
C TYR A 41 -16.84 -33.69 2.07
N ALA A 42 -17.84 -34.19 1.36
CA ALA A 42 -18.03 -33.92 -0.08
C ALA A 42 -18.25 -32.42 -0.33
N LEU A 43 -19.12 -31.78 0.47
CA LEU A 43 -19.37 -30.35 0.41
C LEU A 43 -18.11 -29.55 0.75
N HIS A 44 -17.40 -29.91 1.81
CA HIS A 44 -16.17 -29.22 2.19
C HIS A 44 -15.10 -29.31 1.09
N ARG A 45 -14.92 -30.48 0.49
CA ARG A 45 -13.98 -30.68 -0.63
C ARG A 45 -14.36 -29.85 -1.85
N LEU A 46 -15.64 -29.85 -2.21
CA LEU A 46 -16.19 -29.09 -3.33
C LEU A 46 -15.96 -27.58 -3.13
N MET A 47 -16.27 -27.06 -1.94
CA MET A 47 -16.12 -25.65 -1.62
C MET A 47 -14.64 -25.22 -1.54
N SER A 48 -13.77 -26.08 -1.01
CA SER A 48 -12.34 -25.77 -0.89
C SER A 48 -11.63 -25.75 -2.26
N ARG A 49 -11.87 -26.74 -3.11
CA ARG A 49 -11.21 -26.87 -4.42
C ARG A 49 -11.92 -26.15 -5.56
N GLY A 50 -13.20 -25.86 -5.38
CA GLY A 50 -14.08 -25.39 -6.44
C GLY A 50 -14.52 -26.52 -7.36
N TRP A 51 -15.25 -26.17 -8.40
CA TRP A 51 -15.82 -27.15 -9.32
C TRP A 51 -15.77 -26.65 -10.75
N ARG A 52 -16.01 -27.58 -11.68
CA ARG A 52 -16.07 -27.30 -13.11
C ARG A 52 -17.31 -27.99 -13.67
N ASP A 53 -18.11 -27.23 -14.40
CA ASP A 53 -19.29 -27.75 -15.08
C ASP A 53 -18.90 -28.53 -16.36
N ARG A 54 -19.90 -29.11 -17.01
CA ARG A 54 -19.73 -29.85 -18.27
C ARG A 54 -19.36 -28.94 -19.46
N GLN A 55 -19.66 -27.65 -19.36
CA GLN A 55 -19.33 -26.63 -20.37
C GLN A 55 -17.91 -26.07 -20.19
N GLY A 56 -17.18 -26.52 -19.17
CA GLY A 56 -15.83 -26.08 -18.84
C GLY A 56 -15.76 -24.79 -18.02
N ARG A 57 -16.90 -24.19 -17.65
CA ARG A 57 -16.96 -23.07 -16.70
C ARG A 57 -16.51 -23.56 -15.33
N ARG A 58 -15.54 -22.84 -14.76
CA ARG A 58 -14.92 -23.19 -13.49
C ARG A 58 -15.36 -22.21 -12.42
N LEU A 59 -15.99 -22.72 -11.37
CA LEU A 59 -16.20 -21.94 -10.16
C LEU A 59 -14.98 -22.11 -9.24
N PRO A 60 -14.30 -21.02 -8.87
CA PRO A 60 -13.15 -21.10 -7.98
C PRO A 60 -13.59 -21.54 -6.57
N GLY A 61 -12.75 -22.36 -5.93
CA GLY A 61 -12.92 -22.71 -4.52
C GLY A 61 -12.42 -21.62 -3.57
N PHE A 62 -12.69 -21.78 -2.29
CA PHE A 62 -12.25 -20.84 -1.26
C PHE A 62 -10.73 -20.71 -1.17
N GLU A 63 -9.97 -21.79 -1.40
CA GLU A 63 -8.51 -21.73 -1.40
C GLU A 63 -8.00 -20.75 -2.46
N GLU A 64 -8.56 -20.84 -3.67
CA GLU A 64 -8.20 -19.95 -4.77
C GLU A 64 -8.66 -18.51 -4.51
N MET A 65 -9.85 -18.30 -3.96
CA MET A 65 -10.33 -16.96 -3.60
C MET A 65 -9.45 -16.32 -2.53
N LEU A 66 -9.05 -17.08 -1.50
CA LEU A 66 -8.12 -16.63 -0.46
C LEU A 66 -6.76 -16.28 -1.05
N GLU A 67 -6.26 -17.07 -1.99
CA GLU A 67 -4.98 -16.79 -2.64
C GLU A 67 -5.05 -15.52 -3.49
N ARG A 68 -6.12 -15.35 -4.28
CA ARG A 68 -6.39 -14.08 -5.01
C ARG A 68 -6.47 -12.88 -4.06
N LEU A 69 -7.09 -13.05 -2.88
CA LEU A 69 -7.18 -12.00 -1.88
C LEU A 69 -5.81 -11.65 -1.27
N ARG A 70 -4.99 -12.66 -0.95
CA ARG A 70 -3.60 -12.46 -0.49
C ARG A 70 -2.77 -11.73 -1.53
N GLN A 71 -2.86 -12.12 -2.80
CA GLN A 71 -2.17 -11.44 -3.89
C GLN A 71 -2.61 -9.98 -4.03
N LYS A 72 -3.91 -9.70 -4.00
CA LYS A 72 -4.44 -8.33 -4.01
C LYS A 72 -3.91 -7.51 -2.82
N ARG A 73 -3.88 -8.08 -1.61
CA ARG A 73 -3.30 -7.43 -0.44
C ARG A 73 -1.83 -7.09 -0.64
N LEU A 74 -1.02 -8.03 -1.15
CA LEU A 74 0.40 -7.82 -1.43
C LEU A 74 0.61 -6.71 -2.47
N GLN A 75 -0.19 -6.70 -3.54
CA GLN A 75 -0.13 -5.64 -4.57
C GLN A 75 -0.47 -4.27 -4.00
N GLN A 76 -1.50 -4.17 -3.16
CA GLN A 76 -1.87 -2.92 -2.49
C GLN A 76 -0.73 -2.45 -1.56
N LEU A 77 -0.15 -3.35 -0.76
CA LEU A 77 0.99 -3.01 0.10
C LEU A 77 2.21 -2.52 -0.71
N LYS A 78 2.52 -3.18 -1.84
CA LYS A 78 3.58 -2.73 -2.75
C LYS A 78 3.28 -1.36 -3.37
N ARG A 79 2.04 -1.12 -3.79
CA ARG A 79 1.59 0.18 -4.34
C ARG A 79 1.74 1.31 -3.33
N TYR A 80 1.51 1.02 -2.05
CA TYR A 80 1.73 1.94 -0.95
C TYR A 80 3.08 1.74 -0.28
N ASN A 81 4.14 1.35 -1.00
CA ASN A 81 5.51 1.31 -0.48
C ASN A 81 5.94 2.72 -0.04
N LEU A 82 5.57 3.06 1.18
CA LEU A 82 5.92 4.28 1.88
C LEU A 82 7.43 4.53 1.82
N ASN A 83 8.23 3.45 1.80
CA ASN A 83 9.69 3.51 1.67
C ASN A 83 10.17 4.27 0.43
N ASP A 84 9.51 4.11 -0.73
CA ASP A 84 9.89 4.82 -1.95
C ASP A 84 9.53 6.31 -1.87
N VAL A 85 8.31 6.61 -1.41
CA VAL A 85 7.87 8.01 -1.18
C VAL A 85 8.77 8.71 -0.16
N PHE A 86 9.10 8.06 0.96
CA PHE A 86 10.00 8.61 1.97
C PHE A 86 11.44 8.77 1.46
N SER A 87 11.91 7.88 0.58
CA SER A 87 13.24 8.01 -0.03
C SER A 87 13.30 9.20 -0.97
N ASN A 88 12.29 9.38 -1.82
CA ASN A 88 12.16 10.54 -2.71
C ASN A 88 12.09 11.86 -1.92
N ILE A 89 11.36 11.89 -0.81
CA ILE A 89 11.28 13.08 0.06
C ILE A 89 12.66 13.35 0.70
N ARG A 90 13.33 12.32 1.22
CA ARG A 90 14.68 12.47 1.81
C ARG A 90 15.69 13.01 0.79
N GLU A 91 15.66 12.53 -0.45
CA GLU A 91 16.50 13.03 -1.53
C GLU A 91 16.24 14.52 -1.81
N ARG A 92 14.96 14.91 -1.97
CA ARG A 92 14.59 16.32 -2.18
C ARG A 92 14.99 17.22 -1.02
N LEU A 93 14.85 16.76 0.23
CA LEU A 93 15.32 17.50 1.40
C LEU A 93 16.83 17.70 1.37
N ASN A 94 17.60 16.65 1.06
CA ASN A 94 19.04 16.75 0.92
C ASN A 94 19.44 17.75 -0.17
N ASP A 95 18.73 17.76 -1.30
CA ASP A 95 18.96 18.72 -2.39
C ASP A 95 18.71 20.17 -1.94
N ILE A 96 17.63 20.42 -1.21
CA ILE A 96 17.31 21.73 -0.63
C ILE A 96 18.43 22.15 0.34
N LEU A 97 18.84 21.27 1.24
CA LEU A 97 19.92 21.54 2.20
C LEU A 97 21.24 21.87 1.52
N ARG A 98 21.61 21.12 0.46
CA ARG A 98 22.81 21.44 -0.34
C ARG A 98 22.72 22.82 -0.96
N ARG A 99 21.58 23.15 -1.58
CA ARG A 99 21.36 24.47 -2.21
C ARG A 99 21.40 25.61 -1.19
N GLU A 100 20.80 25.43 -0.01
CA GLU A 100 20.82 26.46 1.02
C GLU A 100 22.24 26.68 1.56
N ARG A 101 23.00 25.62 1.84
CA ARG A 101 24.41 25.74 2.26
C ARG A 101 25.26 26.45 1.21
N GLN A 102 25.09 26.07 -0.06
CA GLN A 102 25.78 26.72 -1.17
C GLN A 102 25.41 28.20 -1.27
N GLY A 103 24.13 28.54 -1.24
CA GLY A 103 23.65 29.93 -1.31
C GLY A 103 24.10 30.78 -0.13
N ILE A 104 24.26 30.21 1.07
CA ILE A 104 24.86 30.91 2.22
C ILE A 104 26.32 31.26 1.94
N ASN A 105 27.11 30.31 1.43
CA ASN A 105 28.52 30.53 1.11
C ASN A 105 28.69 31.54 -0.04
N GLU A 106 27.91 31.42 -1.10
CA GLU A 106 27.94 32.36 -2.23
C GLU A 106 27.65 33.80 -1.78
N ARG A 107 26.65 34.00 -0.90
CA ARG A 107 26.36 35.32 -0.32
C ARG A 107 27.48 35.84 0.56
N LEU A 108 28.23 34.96 1.22
CA LEU A 108 29.39 35.34 2.04
C LEU A 108 30.58 35.75 1.16
N ASP A 109 30.77 35.06 0.03
CA ASP A 109 31.86 35.33 -0.92
C ASP A 109 31.61 36.61 -1.72
N GLN A 110 30.36 36.90 -2.06
CA GLN A 110 29.95 38.12 -2.76
C GLN A 110 29.78 39.34 -1.83
N ALA A 111 29.92 39.16 -0.52
CA ALA A 111 29.72 40.23 0.45
C ALA A 111 30.82 41.30 0.38
N PRO A 112 30.48 42.60 0.33
CA PRO A 112 31.46 43.67 0.48
C PRO A 112 32.12 43.63 1.86
N ASP A 113 33.40 44.00 1.95
CA ASP A 113 34.21 43.87 3.18
C ASP A 113 33.60 44.59 4.40
N SER A 114 32.86 45.67 4.17
CA SER A 114 32.13 46.41 5.21
C SER A 114 31.01 45.59 5.87
N ALA A 115 30.34 44.71 5.12
CA ALA A 115 29.24 43.86 5.59
C ALA A 115 29.69 42.43 5.93
N ARG A 116 30.88 42.03 5.48
CA ARG A 116 31.40 40.66 5.55
C ARG A 116 31.42 40.09 6.98
N ARG A 117 31.84 40.88 7.97
CA ARG A 117 31.88 40.45 9.38
C ARG A 117 30.49 40.15 9.97
N VAL A 118 29.47 40.90 9.57
CA VAL A 118 28.10 40.71 10.05
C VAL A 118 27.48 39.52 9.35
N LEU A 119 27.63 39.43 8.03
CA LEU A 119 27.14 38.30 7.24
C LEU A 119 27.79 36.98 7.64
N GLN A 120 29.08 36.98 8.00
CA GLN A 120 29.76 35.79 8.50
C GLN A 120 29.15 35.27 9.81
N ARG A 121 28.72 36.15 10.73
CA ARG A 121 28.04 35.73 11.96
C ARG A 121 26.66 35.14 11.67
N ILE A 122 25.91 35.76 10.75
CA ILE A 122 24.59 35.29 10.33
C ILE A 122 24.70 33.94 9.62
N ALA A 123 25.64 33.82 8.67
CA ALA A 123 25.94 32.58 7.95
C ALA A 123 26.33 31.45 8.91
N LYS A 124 27.21 31.73 9.87
CA LYS A 124 27.61 30.76 10.89
C LYS A 124 26.41 30.27 11.72
N LYS A 125 25.52 31.17 12.12
CA LYS A 125 24.30 30.81 12.87
C LYS A 125 23.37 29.93 12.03
N LYS A 126 23.13 30.30 10.77
CA LYS A 126 22.30 29.52 9.84
C LYS A 126 22.88 28.13 9.57
N LEU A 127 24.19 28.01 9.36
CA LEU A 127 24.86 26.71 9.17
C LEU A 127 24.71 25.83 10.41
N GLN A 128 24.84 26.39 11.62
CA GLN A 128 24.63 25.65 12.87
C GLN A 128 23.17 25.15 13.01
N GLU A 129 22.18 25.96 12.61
CA GLU A 129 20.78 25.54 12.59
C GLU A 129 20.57 24.37 11.61
N LEU A 130 21.17 24.44 10.42
CA LEU A 130 21.12 23.36 9.42
C LEU A 130 21.89 22.09 9.83
N ASP A 131 22.95 22.20 10.64
CA ASP A 131 23.69 21.06 11.19
C ASP A 131 22.94 20.41 12.37
N SER A 132 22.05 21.14 13.04
CA SER A 132 21.23 20.66 14.17
C SER A 132 19.93 19.96 13.74
N LEU A 133 19.73 19.74 12.44
CA LEU A 133 18.51 19.14 11.92
C LEU A 133 18.37 17.67 12.36
N PRO A 134 17.16 17.22 12.74
CA PRO A 134 16.91 15.82 13.09
C PRO A 134 17.16 14.87 11.91
N GLU A 135 17.61 13.65 12.18
CA GLU A 135 17.81 12.61 11.14
C GLU A 135 16.50 12.13 10.50
N ASP A 136 15.37 12.37 11.16
CA ASP A 136 14.05 11.98 10.66
C ASP A 136 13.47 13.01 9.67
N VAL A 137 12.80 12.49 8.64
CA VAL A 137 12.26 13.26 7.52
C VAL A 137 11.19 14.27 7.99
N GLY A 138 10.39 13.92 8.99
CA GLY A 138 9.32 14.79 9.50
C GLY A 138 9.85 15.95 10.33
N GLY A 139 10.83 15.67 11.20
CA GLY A 139 11.54 16.64 12.01
C GLY A 139 12.32 17.64 11.17
N THR A 140 13.03 17.16 10.14
CA THR A 140 13.69 18.03 9.15
C THR A 140 12.69 18.97 8.47
N MET A 141 11.57 18.44 7.96
CA MET A 141 10.55 19.29 7.31
C MET A 141 9.97 20.35 8.23
N ARG A 142 9.65 20.00 9.49
CA ARG A 142 9.14 20.96 10.46
C ARG A 142 10.15 22.06 10.74
N LYS A 143 11.41 21.69 10.96
CA LYS A 143 12.48 22.66 11.24
C LYS A 143 12.77 23.57 10.06
N LEU A 144 12.76 23.07 8.83
CA LEU A 144 12.93 23.88 7.63
C LEU A 144 11.73 24.79 7.34
N ASN A 145 10.53 24.43 7.79
CA ASN A 145 9.36 25.29 7.70
C ASN A 145 9.40 26.44 8.71
N ASP A 146 10.06 26.25 9.85
CA ASP A 146 10.23 27.26 10.91
C ASP A 146 11.52 28.10 10.75
N TYR A 147 12.34 27.80 9.73
CA TYR A 147 13.63 28.42 9.40
C TYR A 147 13.47 29.63 8.46
#